data_AF-R5ZSA2-F1
#
_entry.id   AF-R5ZSA2-F1
#
_cell.length_a   1.000
_cell.length_b   1.000
_cell.length_c   1.000
_cell.angle_alpha   90.00
_cell.angle_beta   90.00
_cell.angle_gamma   90.00
#
_symmetry.space_group_name_H-M   'P 1'
#
loop_
_entity.id
_entity.type
_entity.pdbx_description
1 polymer ?
#
loop_
_entity_poly.entity_id
_entity_poly.type
_entity_poly.pdbx_seq_one_letter_code
_entity_poly.pdbx_strand_id
1 'polypeptide(L)'
;MTHRNTEQPKNSITLMNGEALECFPKQFPQTKFASDEMQLNATGAYLGMGIKPCKPQPNADEEKERQKKLFTDNAFYLLAHSERILRDSRMFLAPVAVQNGLAYTGTSGFNAPTVGIYLEWWATCPEALRTDKEGHRSLVFHLAGSPLSGANRCAEVYEDGRVKSVSVSLFASHWQSFTAINTRYDEAKHFYQVYTLEQVLDILHAEDSEDWNYSVEIKEHFMQSEINQLKKSIEQITAESDKWHSMYADTWLKHNDEEISGAFSEFLSFKEHTEREIDLINKQKRKLKVELKSGHIKNTTYQRTLTPLNKQIDALELKVITRQHELFDQFLPAGISYCMIESYMNKKNEGWF
;
A
#
# COMPACT_ATOMS: atom_id res chain seq x y z
N MET A 1 -11.51 -13.46 -14.64
CA MET A 1 -10.76 -12.82 -15.74
C MET A 1 -11.69 -11.91 -16.49
N THR A 2 -11.67 -10.62 -16.16
CA THR A 2 -12.38 -9.57 -16.91
C THR A 2 -11.32 -8.56 -17.32
N HIS A 3 -10.77 -8.75 -18.51
CA HIS A 3 -9.95 -7.74 -19.16
C HIS A 3 -10.85 -6.57 -19.57
N ARG A 4 -10.83 -5.48 -18.79
CA ARG A 4 -11.21 -4.17 -19.31
C ARG A 4 -10.01 -3.63 -20.07
N ASN A 5 -9.98 -3.88 -21.38
CA ASN A 5 -9.23 -3.05 -22.31
C ASN A 5 -9.95 -1.70 -22.39
N THR A 6 -9.54 -0.75 -21.57
CA THR A 6 -9.77 0.67 -21.84
C THR A 6 -8.62 1.15 -22.70
N GLU A 7 -8.86 1.30 -24.00
CA GLU A 7 -7.98 2.04 -24.89
C GLU A 7 -7.71 3.42 -24.25
N GLN A 8 -6.44 3.72 -23.97
CA GLN A 8 -6.06 5.02 -23.43
C GLN A 8 -6.44 6.10 -24.46
N PRO A 9 -7.12 7.20 -24.03
CA PRO A 9 -7.40 8.32 -24.90
C PRO A 9 -6.12 8.80 -25.58
N LYS A 10 -6.21 9.12 -26.88
CA LYS A 10 -5.09 9.44 -27.78
C LYS A 10 -4.16 10.57 -27.30
N ASN A 11 -4.58 11.35 -26.29
CA ASN A 11 -3.82 12.40 -25.60
C ASN A 11 -4.15 12.38 -24.10
N SER A 12 -3.75 11.35 -23.37
CA SER A 12 -3.97 11.29 -21.91
C SER A 12 -2.74 10.82 -21.16
N ILE A 13 -2.61 11.25 -19.90
CA ILE A 13 -1.58 10.76 -18.97
C ILE A 13 -2.25 9.93 -17.87
N THR A 14 -1.56 8.92 -17.34
CA THR A 14 -2.06 8.10 -16.24
C THR A 14 -1.38 8.50 -14.93
N LEU A 15 -2.19 9.03 -14.01
CA LEU A 15 -1.79 9.44 -12.66
C LEU A 15 -1.38 8.24 -11.78
N MET A 16 -0.75 8.51 -10.64
CA MET A 16 -0.31 7.47 -9.69
C MET A 16 -1.48 6.71 -9.06
N ASN A 17 -2.65 7.35 -8.94
CA ASN A 17 -3.89 6.72 -8.48
C ASN A 17 -4.58 5.86 -9.57
N GLY A 18 -4.03 5.83 -10.79
CA GLY A 18 -4.56 5.09 -11.93
C GLY A 18 -5.61 5.83 -12.77
N GLU A 19 -5.92 7.09 -12.44
CA GLU A 19 -6.84 7.91 -13.22
C GLU A 19 -6.18 8.42 -14.51
N ALA A 20 -6.97 8.48 -15.59
CA ALA A 20 -6.53 9.02 -16.87
C ALA A 20 -6.91 10.50 -16.95
N LEU A 21 -5.91 11.35 -17.15
CA LEU A 21 -6.07 12.79 -17.29
C LEU A 21 -5.97 13.18 -18.78
N GLU A 22 -6.97 13.88 -19.29
CA GLU A 22 -7.01 14.33 -20.68
C GLU A 22 -6.07 15.54 -20.88
N CYS A 23 -5.23 15.49 -21.92
CA CYS A 23 -4.16 16.45 -22.15
C CYS A 23 -4.32 17.23 -23.46
N PHE A 24 -3.90 18.49 -23.45
CA PHE A 24 -3.96 19.38 -24.61
C PHE A 24 -2.58 19.55 -25.25
N PRO A 25 -2.37 19.20 -26.54
CA PRO A 25 -1.05 19.29 -27.17
C PRO A 25 -0.59 20.74 -27.40
N LYS A 26 0.72 20.99 -27.30
CA LYS A 26 1.33 22.28 -27.67
C LYS A 26 1.23 22.51 -29.18
N GLN A 27 1.06 23.77 -29.59
CA GLN A 27 1.02 24.15 -31.01
C GLN A 27 2.32 23.83 -31.76
N PHE A 28 3.46 23.81 -31.05
CA PHE A 28 4.77 23.40 -31.57
C PHE A 28 5.44 22.42 -30.59
N PRO A 29 5.20 21.10 -30.72
CA PRO A 29 5.86 20.11 -29.88
C PRO A 29 7.35 20.05 -30.23
N GLN A 30 8.22 20.05 -29.22
CA GLN A 30 9.65 19.83 -29.45
C GLN A 30 9.85 18.41 -29.99
N THR A 31 10.41 18.30 -31.20
CA THR A 31 10.52 17.04 -31.95
C THR A 31 11.65 16.13 -31.47
N LYS A 32 12.45 16.59 -30.50
CA LYS A 32 13.55 15.84 -29.88
C LYS A 32 13.36 15.82 -28.37
N PHE A 33 12.95 14.67 -27.85
CA PHE A 33 12.87 14.39 -26.42
C PHE A 33 14.19 13.76 -25.97
N ALA A 34 14.81 14.35 -24.96
CA ALA A 34 15.87 13.69 -24.20
C ALA A 34 15.24 13.30 -22.86
N SER A 35 15.14 12.00 -22.58
CA SER A 35 14.64 11.51 -21.30
C SER A 35 15.55 11.99 -20.17
N ASP A 36 14.96 12.41 -19.04
CA ASP A 36 15.72 12.79 -17.84
C ASP A 36 16.13 11.54 -17.04
N GLU A 37 16.69 10.55 -17.74
CA GLU A 37 17.20 9.34 -17.10
C GLU A 37 18.41 9.68 -16.22
N MET A 38 18.48 9.01 -15.07
CA MET A 38 19.52 9.25 -14.08
C MET A 38 20.89 8.82 -14.61
N GLN A 39 21.69 9.79 -15.06
CA GLN A 39 23.04 9.54 -15.56
C GLN A 39 24.08 9.76 -14.45
N LEU A 40 24.88 8.73 -14.17
CA LEU A 40 26.04 8.86 -13.30
C LEU A 40 27.13 9.66 -14.02
N ASN A 41 27.66 10.70 -13.40
CA ASN A 41 28.73 11.48 -14.00
C ASN A 41 30.06 10.69 -13.96
N ALA A 42 30.30 9.87 -14.99
CA ALA A 42 31.55 9.14 -15.18
C ALA A 42 32.75 10.04 -15.53
N THR A 43 32.52 11.31 -15.85
CA THR A 43 33.54 12.27 -16.32
C THR A 43 34.18 13.09 -15.19
N GLY A 44 33.71 12.94 -13.94
CA GLY A 44 34.29 13.64 -12.79
C GLY A 44 34.05 15.15 -12.77
N ALA A 45 33.14 15.69 -13.58
CA ALA A 45 32.88 17.13 -13.64
C ALA A 45 32.31 17.70 -12.33
N TYR A 46 31.63 16.87 -11.52
CA TYR A 46 31.19 17.21 -10.16
C TYR A 46 32.21 16.86 -9.06
N LEU A 47 33.35 16.25 -9.41
CA LEU A 47 34.45 15.89 -8.49
C LEU A 47 35.61 16.91 -8.54
N GLY A 48 35.61 17.85 -9.48
CA GLY A 48 36.63 18.87 -9.57
C GLY A 48 36.46 19.94 -8.49
N MET A 49 37.33 19.93 -7.47
CA MET A 49 37.54 21.05 -6.52
C MET A 49 38.15 22.31 -7.19
N GLY A 50 37.69 22.68 -8.39
CA GLY A 50 38.36 23.70 -9.20
C GLY A 50 37.55 24.33 -10.34
N ILE A 51 36.22 24.23 -10.36
CA ILE A 51 35.41 24.95 -11.36
C ILE A 51 34.93 26.26 -10.74
N LYS A 52 35.50 27.38 -11.22
CA LYS A 52 35.01 28.74 -10.98
C LYS A 52 33.49 28.78 -11.16
N PRO A 53 32.71 29.39 -10.27
CA PRO A 53 31.29 29.59 -10.52
C PRO A 53 31.15 30.36 -11.83
N CYS A 54 30.47 29.74 -12.81
CA CYS A 54 29.97 30.48 -13.96
C CYS A 54 29.11 31.59 -13.37
N LYS A 55 29.50 32.86 -13.57
CA LYS A 55 28.75 33.99 -13.03
C LYS A 55 27.30 33.83 -13.50
N PRO A 56 26.32 33.70 -12.59
CA PRO A 56 24.95 33.64 -13.02
C PRO A 56 24.56 34.96 -13.69
N GLN A 57 23.72 34.88 -14.72
CA GLN A 57 23.08 36.08 -15.24
C GLN A 57 22.08 36.56 -14.17
N PRO A 58 22.24 37.78 -13.62
CA PRO A 58 21.54 38.20 -12.40
C PRO A 58 20.00 38.18 -12.53
N ASN A 59 19.46 38.46 -13.72
CA ASN A 59 18.01 38.57 -13.92
C ASN A 59 17.27 37.23 -13.95
N ALA A 60 17.95 36.14 -14.37
CA ALA A 60 17.30 34.83 -14.50
C ALA A 60 17.18 34.10 -13.14
N ASP A 61 18.11 34.36 -12.23
CA ASP A 61 18.09 33.77 -10.89
C ASP A 61 17.12 34.50 -9.96
N GLU A 62 16.99 35.82 -10.11
CA GLU A 62 15.98 36.59 -9.36
C GLU A 62 14.56 36.14 -9.70
N GLU A 63 14.25 35.88 -10.97
CA GLU A 63 12.93 35.39 -11.38
C GLU A 63 12.66 33.97 -10.86
N LYS A 64 13.67 33.08 -10.90
CA LYS A 64 13.53 31.74 -10.33
C LYS A 64 13.28 31.79 -8.83
N GLU A 65 13.99 32.64 -8.10
CA GLU A 65 13.76 32.80 -6.65
C GLU A 65 12.41 33.45 -6.35
N ARG A 66 11.89 34.34 -7.22
CA ARG A 66 10.51 34.85 -7.11
C ARG A 66 9.48 33.74 -7.30
N GLN A 67 9.59 32.96 -8.37
CA GLN A 67 8.69 31.84 -8.66
C GLN A 67 8.76 30.75 -7.58
N LYS A 68 9.96 30.50 -7.04
CA LYS A 68 10.15 29.60 -5.90
C LYS A 68 9.48 30.11 -4.64
N LYS A 69 9.59 31.41 -4.33
CA LYS A 69 8.87 32.03 -3.20
C LYS A 69 7.36 31.95 -3.39
N LEU A 70 6.87 32.26 -4.59
CA LEU A 70 5.46 32.13 -4.93
C LEU A 70 4.95 30.70 -4.68
N PHE A 71 5.74 29.69 -5.06
CA PHE A 71 5.42 28.30 -4.77
C PHE A 71 5.44 27.98 -3.27
N THR A 72 6.47 28.40 -2.54
CA THR A 72 6.56 28.12 -1.10
C THR A 72 5.44 28.78 -0.31
N ASP A 73 5.11 30.03 -0.62
CA ASP A 73 4.08 30.80 0.08
C ASP A 73 2.68 30.20 -0.14
N ASN A 74 2.45 29.58 -1.31
CA ASN A 74 1.17 28.97 -1.69
C ASN A 74 1.17 27.44 -1.61
N ALA A 75 2.22 26.80 -1.07
CA ALA A 75 2.36 25.34 -1.11
C ALA A 75 1.18 24.60 -0.44
N PHE A 76 0.73 25.11 0.70
CA PHE A 76 -0.41 24.56 1.44
C PHE A 76 -1.75 24.83 0.75
N TYR A 77 -1.88 25.98 0.09
CA TYR A 77 -3.06 26.32 -0.71
C TYR A 77 -3.19 25.41 -1.93
N LEU A 78 -2.08 25.16 -2.64
CA LEU A 78 -2.03 24.20 -3.74
C LEU A 78 -2.34 22.77 -3.28
N LEU A 79 -1.90 22.38 -2.08
CA LEU A 79 -2.23 21.08 -1.50
C LEU A 79 -3.73 20.93 -1.25
N ALA A 80 -4.39 21.96 -0.72
CA ALA A 80 -5.84 21.94 -0.49
C ALA A 80 -6.64 21.79 -1.80
N HIS A 81 -6.14 22.36 -2.89
CA HIS A 81 -6.74 22.22 -4.23
C HIS A 81 -6.25 21.01 -5.03
N SER A 82 -5.64 20.02 -4.37
CA SER A 82 -5.04 18.88 -5.04
C SER A 82 -6.01 18.20 -6.02
N GLU A 83 -7.25 17.95 -5.61
CA GLU A 83 -8.28 17.34 -6.48
C GLU A 83 -8.56 18.17 -7.74
N ARG A 84 -8.62 19.49 -7.62
CA ARG A 84 -8.92 20.39 -8.73
C ARG A 84 -7.76 20.45 -9.73
N ILE A 85 -6.53 20.48 -9.22
CA ILE A 85 -5.29 20.51 -10.01
C ILE A 85 -5.08 19.16 -10.72
N LEU A 86 -5.35 18.05 -10.04
CA LEU A 86 -5.21 16.70 -10.61
C LEU A 86 -6.24 16.41 -11.71
N ARG A 87 -7.32 17.20 -11.82
CA ARG A 87 -8.33 17.11 -12.88
C ARG A 87 -8.02 17.92 -14.15
N ASP A 88 -7.06 18.86 -14.13
CA ASP A 88 -6.68 19.64 -15.32
C ASP A 88 -5.19 19.46 -15.63
N SER A 89 -4.88 18.86 -16.79
CA SER A 89 -3.50 18.60 -17.22
C SER A 89 -2.64 19.86 -17.27
N ARG A 90 -3.23 21.02 -17.57
CA ARG A 90 -2.50 22.28 -17.75
C ARG A 90 -2.06 22.85 -16.40
N MET A 91 -2.87 22.65 -15.36
CA MET A 91 -2.52 22.99 -13.98
C MET A 91 -1.52 21.98 -13.41
N PHE A 92 -1.75 20.69 -13.66
CA PHE A 92 -0.87 19.60 -13.23
C PHE A 92 0.58 19.76 -13.73
N LEU A 93 0.73 20.10 -15.02
CA LEU A 93 2.03 20.25 -15.66
C LEU A 93 2.66 21.65 -15.49
N ALA A 94 2.06 22.52 -14.66
CA ALA A 94 2.61 23.85 -14.40
C ALA A 94 4.00 23.75 -13.76
N PRO A 95 5.05 24.33 -14.37
CA PRO A 95 6.43 24.18 -13.91
C PRO A 95 6.68 24.95 -12.61
N VAL A 96 7.47 24.35 -11.72
CA VAL A 96 7.90 24.92 -10.45
C VAL A 96 9.41 25.18 -10.50
N ALA A 97 9.82 26.42 -10.20
CA ALA A 97 11.21 26.86 -10.27
C ALA A 97 12.07 26.41 -9.07
N VAL A 98 11.89 25.18 -8.59
CA VAL A 98 12.70 24.60 -7.52
C VAL A 98 13.80 23.74 -8.12
N GLN A 99 15.05 24.14 -7.94
CA GLN A 99 16.20 23.37 -8.39
C GLN A 99 16.55 22.31 -7.35
N ASN A 100 16.18 21.06 -7.60
CA ASN A 100 16.60 19.91 -6.80
C ASN A 100 17.87 19.28 -7.40
N GLY A 101 18.67 18.62 -6.57
CA GLY A 101 19.86 17.97 -7.08
C GLY A 101 20.57 17.04 -6.10
N LEU A 102 21.16 15.99 -6.63
CA LEU A 102 21.90 15.01 -5.85
C LEU A 102 23.40 15.14 -6.08
N ALA A 103 24.17 14.70 -5.08
CA ALA A 103 25.58 14.44 -5.27
C ALA A 103 25.76 13.39 -6.38
N TYR A 104 26.78 13.56 -7.23
CA TYR A 104 27.19 12.66 -8.32
C TYR A 104 26.29 12.61 -9.56
N THR A 105 25.00 12.93 -9.47
CA THR A 105 24.07 13.01 -10.62
C THR A 105 23.63 14.44 -10.96
N GLY A 106 23.92 15.43 -10.11
CA GLY A 106 23.56 16.83 -10.37
C GLY A 106 22.04 17.00 -10.35
N THR A 107 21.48 17.60 -11.42
CA THR A 107 20.03 17.82 -11.57
C THR A 107 19.32 16.73 -12.37
N SER A 108 20.02 15.69 -12.81
CA SER A 108 19.43 14.58 -13.58
C SER A 108 18.39 13.82 -12.74
N GLY A 109 17.21 13.63 -13.32
CA GLY A 109 16.01 13.09 -12.65
C GLY A 109 15.19 14.13 -11.88
N PHE A 110 15.61 15.39 -11.87
CA PHE A 110 14.96 16.52 -11.20
C PHE A 110 14.65 17.68 -12.16
N ASN A 111 14.73 17.48 -13.47
CA ASN A 111 14.53 18.57 -14.41
C ASN A 111 13.04 18.98 -14.46
N ALA A 112 12.81 20.29 -14.34
CA ALA A 112 11.52 20.95 -14.44
C ALA A 112 10.38 20.23 -13.66
N PRO A 113 10.47 20.17 -12.32
CA PRO A 113 9.38 19.60 -11.53
C PRO A 113 8.12 20.44 -11.69
N THR A 114 6.94 19.82 -11.63
CA THR A 114 5.65 20.50 -11.79
C THR A 114 4.84 20.48 -10.50
N VAL A 115 3.81 21.33 -10.41
CA VAL A 115 2.90 21.35 -9.25
C VAL A 115 2.28 19.98 -9.02
N GLY A 116 1.81 19.32 -10.08
CA GLY A 116 1.25 17.98 -10.02
C GLY A 116 2.20 16.92 -9.45
N ILE A 117 3.48 16.99 -9.81
CA ILE A 117 4.51 16.07 -9.28
C ILE A 117 4.67 16.24 -7.77
N TYR A 118 4.70 17.48 -7.27
CA TYR A 118 4.77 17.71 -5.82
C TYR A 118 3.52 17.20 -5.10
N LEU A 119 2.32 17.43 -5.66
CA LEU A 119 1.07 16.95 -5.07
C LEU A 119 1.01 15.41 -5.02
N GLU A 120 1.37 14.74 -6.12
CA GLU A 120 1.43 13.27 -6.14
C GLU A 120 2.52 12.73 -5.21
N TRP A 121 3.65 13.42 -5.12
CA TRP A 121 4.73 13.02 -4.22
C TRP A 121 4.31 13.15 -2.76
N TRP A 122 3.67 14.25 -2.38
CA TRP A 122 3.09 14.45 -1.06
C TRP A 122 2.00 13.40 -0.75
N ALA A 123 1.16 13.04 -1.72
CA ALA A 123 0.16 11.99 -1.53
C ALA A 123 0.78 10.57 -1.39
N THR A 124 1.88 10.30 -2.11
CA THR A 124 2.49 8.96 -2.20
C THR A 124 3.56 8.70 -1.13
N CYS A 125 4.26 9.75 -0.70
CA CYS A 125 5.36 9.69 0.26
C CYS A 125 4.95 10.40 1.55
N PRO A 126 4.42 9.65 2.54
CA PRO A 126 4.06 10.21 3.83
C PRO A 126 5.21 10.92 4.55
N GLU A 127 6.46 10.49 4.32
CA GLU A 127 7.64 11.11 4.91
C GLU A 127 7.88 12.55 4.44
N ALA A 128 7.32 12.93 3.27
CA ALA A 128 7.36 14.29 2.75
C ALA A 128 6.34 15.22 3.44
N LEU A 129 5.29 14.67 4.07
CA LEU A 129 4.38 15.40 4.96
C LEU A 129 4.80 15.20 6.41
N ARG A 130 5.33 16.24 7.02
CA ARG A 130 5.83 16.15 8.40
C ARG A 130 4.89 16.86 9.35
N THR A 131 4.61 16.22 10.47
CA THR A 131 4.00 16.86 11.63
C THR A 131 5.01 16.79 12.76
N ASP A 132 5.43 17.95 13.27
CA ASP A 132 6.32 18.02 14.42
C ASP A 132 5.59 17.63 15.70
N LYS A 133 6.32 17.37 16.79
CA LYS A 133 5.78 17.01 18.10
C LYS A 133 4.86 18.07 18.69
N GLU A 134 5.05 19.33 18.29
CA GLU A 134 4.21 20.48 18.67
C GLU A 134 2.94 20.60 17.81
N GLY A 135 2.72 19.69 16.86
CA GLY A 135 1.58 19.69 15.94
C GLY A 135 1.75 20.60 14.71
N HIS A 136 2.94 21.19 14.54
CA HIS A 136 3.24 22.03 13.38
C HIS A 136 3.44 21.18 12.13
N ARG A 137 2.73 21.53 11.06
CA ARG A 137 2.78 20.85 9.76
C ARG A 137 3.84 21.49 8.87
N SER A 138 4.62 20.66 8.20
CA SER A 138 5.57 21.08 7.19
C SER A 138 5.54 20.16 5.97
N LEU A 139 5.84 20.75 4.81
CA LEU A 139 5.95 20.06 3.53
C LEU A 139 7.40 20.14 3.04
N VAL A 140 8.00 19.00 2.73
CA VAL A 140 9.32 18.98 2.08
C VAL A 140 9.12 19.38 0.63
N PHE A 141 9.92 20.32 0.13
CA PHE A 141 9.85 20.76 -1.26
C PHE A 141 11.20 20.80 -1.97
N HIS A 142 12.30 20.98 -1.23
CA HIS A 142 13.64 20.99 -1.82
C HIS A 142 14.43 19.77 -1.37
N LEU A 143 14.93 19.02 -2.34
CA LEU A 143 15.75 17.83 -2.14
C LEU A 143 17.18 18.09 -2.60
N ALA A 144 18.11 18.07 -1.65
CA ALA A 144 19.54 18.08 -1.94
C ALA A 144 20.31 17.16 -1.01
N GLY A 145 21.20 16.32 -1.55
CA GLY A 145 21.96 15.37 -0.73
C GLY A 145 22.66 14.26 -1.49
N SER A 146 23.28 13.36 -0.75
CA SER A 146 23.96 12.17 -1.25
C SER A 146 23.18 10.91 -0.89
N PRO A 147 22.62 10.20 -1.88
CA PRO A 147 21.81 9.01 -1.63
C PRO A 147 22.61 7.85 -1.03
N LEU A 148 23.92 7.79 -1.29
CA LEU A 148 24.82 6.74 -0.80
C LEU A 148 25.24 6.93 0.66
N SER A 149 25.47 8.17 1.08
CA SER A 149 25.89 8.47 2.47
C SER A 149 24.70 8.78 3.39
N GLY A 150 23.52 9.04 2.82
CA GLY A 150 22.34 9.51 3.55
C GLY A 150 22.42 10.98 3.99
N ALA A 151 23.58 11.63 3.86
CA ALA A 151 23.76 13.03 4.20
C ALA A 151 22.97 13.92 3.23
N ASN A 152 22.12 14.79 3.77
CA ASN A 152 21.26 15.64 2.98
C ASN A 152 21.05 17.01 3.63
N ARG A 153 20.64 17.97 2.80
CA ARG A 153 20.28 19.33 3.15
C ARG A 153 19.02 19.70 2.38
N CYS A 154 17.90 19.17 2.84
CA CYS A 154 16.60 19.45 2.27
C CYS A 154 16.05 20.78 2.80
N ALA A 155 14.94 21.25 2.24
CA ALA A 155 14.16 22.33 2.83
C ALA A 155 12.69 21.96 2.93
N GLU A 156 12.09 22.42 4.01
CA GLU A 156 10.66 22.30 4.30
C GLU A 156 10.02 23.67 4.44
N VAL A 157 8.73 23.74 4.10
CA VAL A 157 7.89 24.91 4.27
C VAL A 157 6.80 24.61 5.29
N TYR A 158 6.58 25.55 6.22
CA TYR A 158 5.52 25.50 7.22
C TYR A 158 4.27 26.26 6.76
N GLU A 159 3.15 26.00 7.40
CA GLU A 159 1.86 26.63 7.08
C GLU A 159 1.88 28.17 7.20
N ASP A 160 2.78 28.72 8.02
CA ASP A 160 3.00 30.16 8.17
C ASP A 160 3.93 30.77 7.09
N GLY A 161 4.29 29.99 6.06
CA GLY A 161 5.19 30.38 4.98
C GLY A 161 6.67 30.38 5.35
N ARG A 162 7.04 29.98 6.58
CA ARG A 162 8.45 29.91 6.96
C ARG A 162 9.13 28.75 6.24
N VAL A 163 10.31 29.00 5.69
CA VAL A 163 11.16 27.98 5.08
C VAL A 163 12.32 27.67 6.00
N LYS A 164 12.56 26.39 6.31
CA LYS A 164 13.73 25.94 7.07
C LYS A 164 14.50 24.88 6.30
N SER A 165 15.83 24.93 6.41
CA SER A 165 16.68 23.84 5.95
C SER A 165 16.72 22.73 6.99
N VAL A 166 16.48 21.50 6.56
CA VAL A 166 16.37 20.32 7.41
C VAL A 166 17.10 19.13 6.84
N SER A 167 17.54 18.23 7.72
CA SER A 167 18.02 16.91 7.35
C SER A 167 16.88 15.92 7.51
N VAL A 168 16.49 15.25 6.42
CA VAL A 168 15.44 14.22 6.43
C VAL A 168 16.05 12.84 6.70
N SER A 169 15.37 12.05 7.53
CA SER A 169 15.66 10.62 7.66
C SER A 169 15.18 9.87 6.42
N LEU A 170 15.78 8.71 6.11
CA LEU A 170 15.39 7.90 4.96
C LEU A 170 15.39 8.71 3.66
N PHE A 171 16.43 9.53 3.44
CA PHE A 171 16.60 10.33 2.22
C PHE A 171 16.44 9.48 0.96
N ALA A 172 16.84 8.20 1.03
CA ALA A 172 16.65 7.20 -0.01
C ALA A 172 15.22 7.15 -0.55
N SER A 173 14.24 7.07 0.36
CA SER A 173 12.82 6.96 0.01
C SER A 173 12.30 8.25 -0.64
N HIS A 174 12.70 9.41 -0.12
CA HIS A 174 12.30 10.71 -0.64
C HIS A 174 12.79 10.92 -2.08
N TRP A 175 14.06 10.67 -2.35
CA TRP A 175 14.61 10.88 -3.69
C TRP A 175 14.08 9.84 -4.69
N GLN A 176 13.98 8.56 -4.31
CA GLN A 176 13.51 7.51 -5.21
C GLN A 176 12.07 7.76 -5.65
N SER A 177 11.19 8.08 -4.70
CA SER A 177 9.79 8.38 -4.99
C SER A 177 9.65 9.63 -5.86
N PHE A 178 10.34 10.72 -5.49
CA PHE A 178 10.27 11.96 -6.27
C PHE A 178 10.79 11.78 -7.70
N THR A 179 11.97 11.18 -7.87
CA THR A 179 12.54 10.95 -9.20
C THR A 179 11.67 10.02 -10.04
N ALA A 180 11.10 8.96 -9.45
CA ALA A 180 10.22 8.03 -10.17
C ALA A 180 8.93 8.72 -10.68
N ILE A 181 8.34 9.60 -9.87
CA ILE A 181 7.16 10.39 -10.28
C ILE A 181 7.58 11.43 -11.33
N ASN A 182 8.69 12.12 -11.11
CA ASN A 182 9.15 13.18 -12.02
C ASN A 182 9.46 12.66 -13.43
N THR A 183 10.16 11.52 -13.54
CA THR A 183 10.54 10.93 -14.83
C THR A 183 9.35 10.34 -15.58
N ARG A 184 8.33 9.86 -14.86
CA ARG A 184 7.08 9.35 -15.44
C ARG A 184 6.38 10.37 -16.34
N TYR A 185 6.48 11.66 -16.01
CA TYR A 185 5.81 12.74 -16.75
C TYR A 185 6.75 13.53 -17.65
N ASP A 186 8.00 13.10 -17.85
CA ASP A 186 8.94 13.86 -18.66
C ASP A 186 8.44 14.08 -20.08
N GLU A 187 7.90 13.04 -20.73
CA GLU A 187 7.31 13.18 -22.06
C GLU A 187 6.15 14.19 -22.05
N ALA A 188 5.26 14.09 -21.07
CA ALA A 188 4.09 14.94 -20.94
C ALA A 188 4.44 16.44 -20.82
N LYS A 189 5.48 16.78 -20.06
CA LYS A 189 5.98 18.17 -19.91
C LYS A 189 6.38 18.79 -21.26
N HIS A 190 6.88 17.98 -22.19
CA HIS A 190 7.35 18.46 -23.49
C HIS A 190 6.22 18.58 -24.51
N PHE A 191 5.26 17.66 -24.51
CA PHE A 191 4.22 17.58 -25.54
C PHE A 191 2.96 18.40 -25.24
N TYR A 192 2.61 18.65 -23.98
CA TYR A 192 1.31 19.22 -23.61
C TYR A 192 1.37 20.67 -23.09
N GLN A 193 0.31 21.42 -23.31
CA GLN A 193 0.16 22.81 -22.84
C GLN A 193 0.19 22.87 -21.32
N VAL A 194 0.80 23.94 -20.81
CA VAL A 194 1.00 24.17 -19.39
C VAL A 194 0.60 25.60 -19.05
N TYR A 195 0.00 25.79 -17.88
CA TYR A 195 -0.17 27.12 -17.29
C TYR A 195 1.08 27.55 -16.54
N THR A 196 1.23 28.86 -16.34
CA THR A 196 2.19 29.38 -15.36
C THR A 196 1.65 29.19 -13.95
N LEU A 197 2.54 29.17 -12.94
CA LEU A 197 2.11 29.04 -11.55
C LEU A 197 1.15 30.18 -11.15
N GLU A 198 1.42 31.41 -11.59
CA GLU A 198 0.53 32.56 -11.40
C GLU A 198 -0.86 32.34 -11.99
N GLN A 199 -0.96 31.83 -13.23
CA GLN A 199 -2.25 31.53 -13.85
C GLN A 199 -3.01 30.44 -13.10
N VAL A 200 -2.32 29.43 -12.57
CA VAL A 200 -2.96 28.41 -11.74
C VAL A 200 -3.56 29.05 -10.49
N LEU A 201 -2.80 29.88 -9.79
CA LEU A 201 -3.28 30.58 -8.60
C LEU A 201 -4.44 31.52 -8.92
N ASP A 202 -4.37 32.30 -9.99
CA ASP A 202 -5.45 33.20 -10.42
C ASP A 202 -6.75 32.45 -10.71
N ILE A 203 -6.67 31.28 -11.36
CA ILE A 203 -7.85 30.46 -11.64
C ILE A 203 -8.44 29.89 -10.34
N LEU A 204 -7.60 29.37 -9.44
CA LEU A 204 -8.07 28.84 -8.16
C LEU A 204 -8.72 29.93 -7.31
N HIS A 205 -8.09 31.10 -7.21
CA HIS A 205 -8.66 32.25 -6.51
C HIS A 205 -9.97 32.76 -7.13
N ALA A 206 -10.14 32.64 -8.45
CA ALA A 206 -11.39 33.01 -9.12
C ALA A 206 -12.52 31.98 -8.91
N GLU A 207 -12.18 30.71 -8.70
CA GLU A 207 -13.14 29.64 -8.40
C GLU A 207 -13.58 29.65 -6.92
N ASP A 208 -12.72 30.19 -6.04
CA ASP A 208 -12.98 30.25 -4.61
C ASP A 208 -13.94 31.37 -4.20
N SER A 209 -14.77 31.08 -3.19
CA SER A 209 -15.50 32.11 -2.46
C SER A 209 -14.57 32.86 -1.51
N GLU A 210 -14.81 34.15 -1.29
CA GLU A 210 -14.03 34.99 -0.35
C GLU A 210 -13.94 34.40 1.08
N ASP A 211 -14.89 33.54 1.48
CA ASP A 211 -14.96 32.89 2.79
C ASP A 211 -14.39 31.45 2.83
N TRP A 212 -13.76 30.96 1.75
CA TRP A 212 -13.29 29.57 1.72
C TRP A 212 -12.10 29.36 2.67
N ASN A 213 -12.26 28.39 3.57
CA ASN A 213 -11.26 28.05 4.58
C ASN A 213 -10.65 26.69 4.29
N TYR A 214 -9.50 26.70 3.61
CA TYR A 214 -8.76 25.52 3.18
C TYR A 214 -8.06 24.73 4.31
N SER A 215 -8.18 25.16 5.57
CA SER A 215 -7.54 24.49 6.72
C SER A 215 -8.10 23.09 7.02
N VAL A 216 -9.35 22.84 6.63
CA VAL A 216 -10.01 21.55 6.82
C VAL A 216 -9.43 20.52 5.85
N GLU A 217 -9.27 20.91 4.58
CA GLU A 217 -8.72 20.12 3.49
C GLU A 217 -7.25 19.76 3.78
N ILE A 218 -6.45 20.72 4.24
CA ILE A 218 -5.08 20.45 4.71
C ILE A 218 -5.11 19.42 5.84
N LYS A 219 -5.97 19.62 6.85
CA LYS A 219 -6.05 18.69 7.98
C LYS A 219 -6.44 17.29 7.53
N GLU A 220 -7.36 17.18 6.58
CA GLU A 220 -7.76 15.90 5.99
C GLU A 220 -6.59 15.20 5.32
N HIS A 221 -5.82 15.88 4.46
CA HIS A 221 -4.65 15.29 3.80
C HIS A 221 -3.62 14.75 4.80
N PHE A 222 -3.31 15.50 5.86
CA PHE A 222 -2.38 15.05 6.89
C PHE A 222 -2.93 13.85 7.68
N MET A 223 -4.21 13.86 8.04
CA MET A 223 -4.85 12.72 8.74
C MET A 223 -4.87 11.45 7.86
N GLN A 224 -5.18 11.59 6.57
CA GLN A 224 -5.17 10.46 5.64
C GLN A 224 -3.75 9.85 5.49
N SER A 225 -2.73 10.70 5.41
CA SER A 225 -1.33 10.26 5.37
C SER A 225 -0.93 9.48 6.63
N GLU A 226 -1.29 10.00 7.81
CA GLU A 226 -1.03 9.33 9.09
C GLU A 226 -1.75 7.98 9.19
N ILE A 227 -3.03 7.92 8.78
CA ILE A 227 -3.79 6.66 8.72
C ILE A 227 -3.08 5.65 7.82
N ASN A 228 -2.56 6.06 6.67
CA ASN A 228 -1.86 5.16 5.74
C ASN A 228 -0.53 4.66 6.32
N GLN A 229 0.24 5.51 7.00
CA GLN A 229 1.44 5.08 7.73
C GLN A 229 1.11 4.05 8.81
N LEU A 230 0.10 4.35 9.64
CA LEU A 230 -0.33 3.45 10.72
C LEU A 230 -0.80 2.10 10.17
N LYS A 231 -1.59 2.08 9.08
CA LYS A 231 -1.99 0.84 8.41
C LYS A 231 -0.79 0.00 7.99
N LYS A 232 0.20 0.63 7.34
CA LYS A 232 1.43 -0.06 6.89
C LYS A 232 2.22 -0.63 8.08
N SER A 233 2.33 0.11 9.19
CA SER A 233 2.97 -0.39 10.41
C SER A 233 2.22 -1.56 11.04
N ILE A 234 0.88 -1.51 11.06
CA ILE A 234 0.05 -2.63 11.57
C ILE A 234 0.25 -3.87 10.70
N GLU A 235 0.25 -3.74 9.37
CA GLU A 235 0.50 -4.85 8.45
C GLU A 235 1.88 -5.48 8.69
N GLN A 236 2.92 -4.66 8.87
CA GLN A 236 4.27 -5.14 9.16
C GLN A 236 4.34 -5.91 10.48
N ILE A 237 3.81 -5.33 11.56
CA ILE A 237 3.81 -5.97 12.89
C ILE A 237 2.98 -7.27 12.87
N THR A 238 1.85 -7.26 12.17
CA THR A 238 1.00 -8.46 12.03
C THR A 238 1.76 -9.55 11.27
N ALA A 239 2.41 -9.22 10.14
CA ALA A 239 3.20 -10.17 9.38
C ALA A 239 4.40 -10.73 10.16
N GLU A 240 5.06 -9.89 10.96
CA GLU A 240 6.13 -10.34 11.87
C GLU A 240 5.58 -11.26 12.97
N SER A 241 4.47 -10.89 13.60
CA SER A 241 3.79 -11.70 14.61
C SER A 241 3.40 -13.07 14.06
N ASP A 242 2.78 -13.12 12.88
CA ASP A 242 2.37 -14.36 12.21
C ASP A 242 3.58 -15.24 11.88
N LYS A 243 4.68 -14.63 11.41
CA LYS A 243 5.94 -15.33 11.14
C LYS A 243 6.50 -15.97 12.42
N TRP A 244 6.60 -15.19 13.50
CA TRP A 244 7.12 -15.69 14.78
C TRP A 244 6.22 -16.76 15.38
N HIS A 245 4.90 -16.58 15.29
CA HIS A 245 3.93 -17.57 15.74
C HIS A 245 4.04 -18.86 14.93
N SER A 246 4.21 -18.78 13.61
CA SER A 246 4.42 -19.96 12.76
C SER A 246 5.72 -20.70 13.12
N MET A 247 6.81 -19.98 13.39
CA MET A 247 8.07 -20.61 13.82
C MET A 247 7.93 -21.26 15.20
N TYR A 248 7.27 -20.58 16.13
CA TYR A 248 6.96 -21.12 17.45
C TYR A 248 6.11 -22.39 17.34
N ALA A 249 5.02 -22.36 16.57
CA ALA A 249 4.13 -23.50 16.40
C ALA A 249 4.87 -24.70 15.79
N ASP A 250 5.65 -24.50 14.72
CA ASP A 250 6.42 -25.59 14.10
C ASP A 250 7.45 -26.21 15.05
N THR A 251 8.18 -25.38 15.79
CA THR A 251 9.17 -25.86 16.77
C THR A 251 8.51 -26.57 17.95
N TRP A 252 7.39 -26.03 18.46
CA TRP A 252 6.64 -26.63 19.56
C TRP A 252 6.02 -27.98 19.16
N LEU A 253 5.43 -28.09 17.96
CA LEU A 253 4.86 -29.33 17.45
C LEU A 253 5.94 -30.41 17.30
N LYS A 254 7.11 -30.06 16.77
CA LYS A 254 8.25 -30.99 16.66
C LYS A 254 8.80 -31.44 18.01
N HIS A 255 8.85 -30.54 18.99
CA HIS A 255 9.31 -30.87 20.34
C HIS A 255 8.35 -31.84 21.04
N ASN A 256 7.05 -31.68 20.84
CA ASN A 256 6.00 -32.48 21.49
C ASN A 256 5.43 -33.56 20.56
N ASP A 257 6.20 -33.99 19.56
CA ASP A 257 5.74 -34.88 18.48
C ASP A 257 5.14 -36.19 19.01
N GLU A 258 5.76 -36.80 20.01
CA GLU A 258 5.30 -38.07 20.60
C GLU A 258 3.93 -37.91 21.28
N GLU A 259 3.76 -36.86 22.09
CA GLU A 259 2.51 -36.58 22.81
C GLU A 259 1.37 -36.29 21.82
N ILE A 260 1.64 -35.44 20.83
CA ILE A 260 0.65 -35.06 19.81
C ILE A 260 0.30 -36.28 18.94
N SER A 261 1.29 -37.04 18.50
CA SER A 261 1.07 -38.23 17.67
C SER A 261 0.24 -39.26 18.40
N GLY A 262 0.49 -39.46 19.70
CA GLY A 262 -0.31 -40.33 20.56
C GLY A 262 -1.77 -39.87 20.66
N ALA A 263 -1.98 -38.63 21.12
CA ALA A 263 -3.31 -38.06 21.30
C ALA A 263 -4.12 -38.03 19.98
N PHE A 264 -3.49 -37.67 18.87
CA PHE A 264 -4.13 -37.62 17.56
C PHE A 264 -4.47 -39.02 17.03
N SER A 265 -3.60 -40.01 17.23
CA SER A 265 -3.87 -41.41 16.84
C SER A 265 -5.05 -42.00 17.63
N GLU A 266 -5.11 -41.72 18.93
CA GLU A 266 -6.26 -42.11 19.76
C GLU A 266 -7.56 -41.50 19.25
N PHE A 267 -7.56 -40.19 18.95
CA PHE A 267 -8.71 -39.51 18.39
C PHE A 267 -9.13 -40.07 17.02
N LEU A 268 -8.19 -40.32 16.12
CA LEU A 268 -8.47 -40.94 14.82
C LEU A 268 -9.11 -42.32 14.97
N SER A 269 -8.57 -43.16 15.86
CA SER A 269 -9.14 -44.49 16.12
C SER A 269 -10.58 -44.41 16.65
N PHE A 270 -10.86 -43.45 17.52
CA PHE A 270 -12.19 -43.17 18.06
C PHE A 270 -13.15 -42.68 16.98
N LYS A 271 -12.69 -41.76 16.12
CA LYS A 271 -13.45 -41.23 14.99
C LYS A 271 -13.81 -42.34 14.01
N GLU A 272 -12.83 -43.15 13.58
CA GLU A 272 -13.08 -44.29 12.68
C GLU A 272 -14.07 -45.30 13.27
N HIS A 273 -13.94 -45.63 14.56
CA HIS A 273 -14.88 -46.52 15.23
C HIS A 273 -16.30 -45.95 15.20
N THR A 274 -16.45 -44.67 15.50
CA THR A 274 -17.74 -43.98 15.50
C THR A 274 -18.35 -43.88 14.10
N GLU A 275 -17.53 -43.62 13.08
CA GLU A 275 -17.96 -43.60 11.68
C GLU A 275 -18.47 -44.98 11.23
N ARG A 276 -17.80 -46.07 11.63
CA ARG A 276 -18.28 -47.44 11.36
C ARG A 276 -19.64 -47.73 12.02
N GLU A 277 -19.87 -47.23 13.23
CA GLU A 277 -21.17 -47.35 13.91
C GLU A 277 -22.26 -46.57 13.17
N ILE A 278 -21.98 -45.33 12.77
CA ILE A 278 -22.89 -44.50 11.96
C ILE A 278 -23.23 -45.19 10.64
N ASP A 279 -22.24 -45.79 9.97
CA ASP A 279 -22.44 -46.55 8.74
C ASP A 279 -23.32 -47.79 8.94
N LEU A 280 -23.18 -48.48 10.07
CA LEU A 280 -24.02 -49.61 10.42
C LEU A 280 -25.48 -49.18 10.63
N ILE A 281 -25.70 -48.08 11.35
CA ILE A 281 -27.03 -47.47 11.54
C ILE A 281 -27.61 -47.03 10.19
N ASN A 282 -26.81 -46.43 9.32
CA ASN A 282 -27.24 -46.02 7.99
C ASN A 282 -27.63 -47.23 7.11
N LYS A 283 -26.90 -48.35 7.21
CA LYS A 283 -27.29 -49.62 6.55
C LYS A 283 -28.63 -50.13 7.10
N GLN A 284 -28.89 -50.04 8.40
CA GLN A 284 -30.19 -50.40 8.99
C GLN A 284 -31.32 -49.50 8.49
N LYS A 285 -31.10 -48.18 8.44
CA LYS A 285 -32.06 -47.20 7.89
C LYS A 285 -32.40 -47.51 6.42
N ARG A 286 -31.41 -47.91 5.61
CA ARG A 286 -31.62 -48.32 4.22
C ARG A 286 -32.48 -49.58 4.12
N LYS A 287 -32.24 -50.60 4.97
CA LYS A 287 -33.07 -51.81 5.04
C LYS A 287 -34.52 -51.49 5.42
N LEU A 288 -34.74 -50.70 6.47
CA LEU A 288 -36.07 -50.24 6.88
C LEU A 288 -36.80 -49.50 5.75
N LYS A 289 -36.08 -48.68 4.97
CA LYS A 289 -36.66 -47.98 3.81
C LYS A 289 -37.09 -48.96 2.70
N VAL A 290 -36.36 -50.06 2.50
CA VAL A 290 -36.73 -51.11 1.53
C VAL A 290 -37.97 -51.87 2.01
N GLU A 291 -38.04 -52.24 3.29
CA GLU A 291 -39.21 -52.93 3.88
C GLU A 291 -40.50 -52.08 3.82
N LEU A 292 -40.36 -50.76 3.97
CA LEU A 292 -41.48 -49.83 3.78
C LEU A 292 -41.96 -49.84 2.33
N LYS A 293 -41.03 -49.79 1.36
CA LYS A 293 -41.35 -49.81 -0.07
C LYS A 293 -41.96 -51.14 -0.53
N SER A 294 -41.58 -52.26 0.08
CA SER A 294 -42.15 -53.58 -0.20
C SER A 294 -43.47 -53.84 0.52
N GLY A 295 -43.95 -52.90 1.34
CA GLY A 295 -45.22 -53.01 2.07
C GLY A 295 -45.18 -53.93 3.30
N HIS A 296 -44.00 -54.41 3.71
CA HIS A 296 -43.83 -55.29 4.86
C HIS A 296 -44.01 -54.58 6.20
N ILE A 297 -43.80 -53.25 6.25
CA ILE A 297 -44.00 -52.44 7.44
C ILE A 297 -44.94 -51.25 7.15
N LYS A 298 -45.77 -50.90 8.14
CA LYS A 298 -46.62 -49.69 8.08
C LYS A 298 -45.78 -48.44 8.31
N ASN A 299 -46.18 -47.33 7.68
CA ASN A 299 -45.50 -46.03 7.84
C ASN A 299 -45.39 -45.59 9.32
N THR A 300 -46.42 -45.84 10.13
CA THR A 300 -46.40 -45.54 11.58
C THR A 300 -45.30 -46.30 12.32
N THR A 301 -45.06 -47.56 11.94
CA THR A 301 -44.01 -48.40 12.53
C THR A 301 -42.63 -47.97 12.04
N TYR A 302 -42.51 -47.62 10.75
CA TYR A 302 -41.28 -47.07 10.15
C TYR A 302 -40.84 -45.77 10.83
N GLN A 303 -41.75 -44.83 11.05
CA GLN A 303 -41.40 -43.57 11.72
C GLN A 303 -40.97 -43.80 13.18
N ARG A 304 -41.66 -44.70 13.91
CA ARG A 304 -41.30 -45.06 15.28
C ARG A 304 -39.91 -45.68 15.39
N THR A 305 -39.45 -46.43 14.39
CA THR A 305 -38.10 -47.03 14.37
C THR A 305 -37.03 -46.11 13.78
N LEU A 306 -37.39 -45.17 12.90
CA LEU A 306 -36.44 -44.23 12.29
C LEU A 306 -35.98 -43.14 13.27
N THR A 307 -36.89 -42.57 14.07
CA THR A 307 -36.57 -41.45 14.97
C THR A 307 -35.46 -41.78 15.97
N PRO A 308 -35.46 -42.95 16.65
CA PRO A 308 -34.36 -43.35 17.54
C PRO A 308 -33.02 -43.51 16.82
N LEU A 309 -33.02 -44.05 15.60
CA LEU A 309 -31.79 -44.23 14.81
C LEU A 309 -31.19 -42.89 14.38
N ASN A 310 -32.01 -41.90 14.04
CA ASN A 310 -31.52 -40.53 13.77
C ASN A 310 -30.90 -39.92 15.03
N LYS A 311 -31.59 -40.00 16.17
CA LYS A 311 -31.06 -39.50 17.45
C LYS A 311 -29.73 -40.17 17.84
N GLN A 312 -29.56 -41.44 17.51
CA GLN A 312 -28.29 -42.15 17.74
C GLN A 312 -27.17 -41.60 16.86
N ILE A 313 -27.43 -41.34 15.58
CA ILE A 313 -26.44 -40.70 14.69
C ILE A 313 -26.07 -39.32 15.23
N ASP A 314 -27.06 -38.47 15.53
CA ASP A 314 -26.81 -37.12 16.05
C ASP A 314 -25.98 -37.15 17.35
N ALA A 315 -26.26 -38.11 18.24
CA ALA A 315 -25.50 -38.29 19.48
C ALA A 315 -24.07 -38.78 19.25
N LEU A 316 -23.84 -39.62 18.24
CA LEU A 316 -22.50 -40.09 17.87
C LEU A 316 -21.68 -38.97 17.22
N GLU A 317 -22.29 -38.18 16.33
CA GLU A 317 -21.65 -37.00 15.72
C GLU A 317 -21.26 -35.97 16.79
N LEU A 318 -22.16 -35.70 17.74
CA LEU A 318 -21.88 -34.80 18.86
C LEU A 318 -20.71 -35.31 19.72
N LYS A 319 -20.63 -36.62 20.00
CA LYS A 319 -19.52 -37.20 20.75
C LYS A 319 -18.17 -37.00 20.06
N VAL A 320 -18.12 -37.13 18.74
CA VAL A 320 -16.89 -36.86 17.96
C VAL A 320 -16.47 -35.40 18.11
N ILE A 321 -17.43 -34.47 17.97
CA ILE A 321 -17.16 -33.03 18.14
C ILE A 321 -16.68 -32.72 19.56
N THR A 322 -17.34 -33.26 20.60
CA THR A 322 -16.93 -33.06 22.00
C THR A 322 -15.52 -33.56 22.23
N ARG A 323 -15.20 -34.78 21.76
CA ARG A 323 -13.86 -35.36 21.92
C ARG A 323 -12.80 -34.58 21.17
N GLN A 324 -13.15 -34.02 20.02
CA GLN A 324 -12.30 -33.14 19.24
C GLN A 324 -11.99 -31.84 20.01
N HIS A 325 -12.98 -31.21 20.65
CA HIS A 325 -12.78 -30.04 21.51
C HIS A 325 -11.92 -30.34 22.74
N GLU A 326 -12.15 -31.47 23.41
CA GLU A 326 -11.33 -31.90 24.56
C GLU A 326 -9.83 -32.00 24.20
N LEU A 327 -9.53 -32.46 22.98
CA LEU A 327 -8.16 -32.51 22.47
C LEU A 327 -7.58 -31.11 22.22
N PHE A 328 -8.39 -30.11 21.84
CA PHE A 328 -7.92 -28.73 21.68
C PHE A 328 -7.69 -28.03 23.00
N ASP A 329 -8.56 -28.24 23.98
CA ASP A 329 -8.42 -27.63 25.29
C ASP A 329 -7.10 -28.03 25.96
N GLN A 330 -6.56 -29.22 25.63
CA GLN A 330 -5.23 -29.65 26.09
C GLN A 330 -4.09 -28.76 25.53
N PHE A 331 -4.18 -28.31 24.28
CA PHE A 331 -3.10 -27.58 23.59
C PHE A 331 -3.36 -26.07 23.44
N LEU A 332 -4.57 -25.61 23.76
CA LEU A 332 -4.97 -24.20 23.74
C LEU A 332 -4.09 -23.31 24.64
N PRO A 333 -3.66 -23.73 25.85
CA PRO A 333 -2.76 -22.93 26.69
C PRO A 333 -1.39 -22.68 26.05
N ALA A 334 -0.95 -23.55 25.13
CA ALA A 334 0.26 -23.38 24.34
C ALA A 334 0.03 -22.53 23.07
N GLY A 335 -1.19 -22.05 22.82
CA GLY A 335 -1.53 -21.27 21.64
C GLY A 335 -1.54 -22.10 20.35
N ILE A 336 -1.66 -23.43 20.43
CA ILE A 336 -1.67 -24.33 19.28
C ILE A 336 -3.11 -24.70 18.94
N SER A 337 -3.50 -24.45 17.68
CA SER A 337 -4.84 -24.79 17.18
C SER A 337 -4.91 -26.20 16.60
N TYR A 338 -6.13 -26.74 16.48
CA TYR A 338 -6.36 -28.01 15.77
C TYR A 338 -5.78 -28.01 14.36
N CYS A 339 -6.06 -26.97 13.59
CA CYS A 339 -5.70 -26.92 12.18
C CYS A 339 -4.19 -27.03 12.01
N MET A 340 -3.42 -26.51 12.98
CA MET A 340 -1.96 -26.66 13.01
C MET A 340 -1.54 -28.11 13.29
N ILE A 341 -2.17 -28.77 14.27
CA ILE A 341 -1.92 -30.18 14.59
C ILE A 341 -2.31 -31.08 13.41
N GLU A 342 -3.50 -30.91 12.85
CA GLU A 342 -3.99 -31.68 11.70
C GLU A 342 -3.09 -31.48 10.47
N SER A 343 -2.69 -30.24 10.17
CA SER A 343 -1.77 -29.95 9.06
C SER A 343 -0.40 -30.59 9.28
N TYR A 344 0.12 -30.57 10.51
CA TYR A 344 1.39 -31.20 10.88
C TYR A 344 1.34 -32.71 10.72
N MET A 345 0.29 -33.36 11.25
CA MET A 345 0.10 -34.80 11.15
C MET A 345 -0.12 -35.26 9.71
N ASN A 346 -0.86 -34.49 8.90
CA ASN A 346 -1.04 -34.78 7.47
C ASN A 346 0.29 -34.71 6.72
N LYS A 347 1.10 -33.65 6.93
CA LYS A 347 2.44 -33.55 6.33
C LYS A 347 3.35 -34.71 6.72
N LYS A 348 3.28 -35.13 7.99
CA LYS A 348 4.02 -36.29 8.50
C LYS A 348 3.61 -37.59 7.84
N ASN A 349 2.30 -37.82 7.69
CA ASN A 349 1.76 -39.02 7.05
C ASN A 349 2.03 -39.08 5.54
N GLU A 350 2.11 -37.92 4.87
CA GLU A 350 2.45 -37.82 3.45
C GLU A 350 3.97 -37.88 3.17
N GLY A 351 4.82 -37.93 4.21
CA GLY A 351 6.27 -38.05 4.07
C GLY A 351 7.00 -36.75 3.70
N TRP A 352 6.44 -35.58 4.03
CA TRP A 352 7.00 -34.26 3.71
C TRP A 352 7.91 -33.67 4.81
N PHE A 353 8.68 -34.51 5.50
CA PHE A 353 9.67 -34.07 6.50
C PHE A 353 11.08 -34.50 6.17
#